data_AF-D9MN83-F1
#
_entry.id   AF-D9MN83-F1
#
_cell.length_a   1.000
_cell.length_b   1.000
_cell.length_c   1.000
_cell.angle_alpha   90.00
_cell.angle_beta   90.00
_cell.angle_gamma   90.00
#
_symmetry.space_group_name_H-M   'P 1'
#
loop_
_entity.id
_entity.type
_entity.pdbx_description
1 polymer ?
#
loop_
_entity_poly.entity_id
_entity_poly.type
_entity_poly.pdbx_seq_one_letter_code
_entity_poly.pdbx_strand_id
1 'polypeptide(L)'
;LAFLEWHKVPTIIVAILGALGFLSTLAILVIFWRHFQTPMVRSAGGPMCFLMLTPLLVAYTLLPVYVGPPTVSTCLCRQTFFTFCFTVCIACITVRSFQIVCVFKLARRFPRAYAYWVRYHGPYVFVAFMTALKVGIVAGSLLVTSASPTAHADPNDPKTMILSCNPNYHKGILFNTCLDLLLSVVGFSFAYTGKGLPTNYNEAKFITFCMTFYFTSSISLCTFMTVYEGVLVTIVD
;
A
#
# COMPACT_ATOMS: atom_id res chain seq x y z
N LEU A 1 -11.58 0.97 28.40
CA LEU A 1 -10.75 0.53 27.26
C LEU A 1 -11.27 1.27 26.03
N ALA A 2 -10.43 2.03 25.35
CA ALA A 2 -10.85 2.79 24.17
C ALA A 2 -10.57 1.95 22.91
N PHE A 3 -11.59 1.74 22.07
CA PHE A 3 -11.49 1.03 20.80
C PHE A 3 -12.30 1.79 19.74
N LEU A 4 -12.01 1.54 18.46
CA LEU A 4 -12.86 2.04 17.38
C LEU A 4 -14.21 1.32 17.42
N GLU A 5 -15.24 2.01 17.91
CA GLU A 5 -16.61 1.50 17.91
C GLU A 5 -17.28 1.71 16.55
N TRP A 6 -18.12 0.75 16.17
CA TRP A 6 -18.91 0.78 14.93
C TRP A 6 -19.90 1.94 14.87
N HIS A 7 -20.28 2.52 16.03
CA HIS A 7 -21.27 3.58 16.11
C HIS A 7 -20.70 4.98 15.87
N LYS A 8 -19.38 5.12 15.79
CA LYS A 8 -18.73 6.42 15.52
C LYS A 8 -18.84 6.77 14.04
N VAL A 9 -19.24 8.01 13.76
CA VAL A 9 -19.32 8.60 12.41
C VAL A 9 -18.07 8.33 11.54
N PRO A 10 -16.82 8.53 12.01
CA PRO A 10 -15.63 8.25 11.21
C PRO A 10 -15.49 6.77 10.81
N THR A 11 -15.81 5.83 11.70
CA THR A 11 -15.78 4.39 11.43
C THR A 11 -16.78 4.02 10.34
N ILE A 12 -18.00 4.57 10.41
CA ILE A 12 -19.06 4.33 9.43
C ILE A 12 -18.65 4.84 8.05
N ILE A 13 -18.09 6.06 7.96
CA ILE A 13 -17.62 6.64 6.69
C ILE A 13 -16.54 5.77 6.07
N VAL A 14 -15.53 5.35 6.84
CA VAL A 14 -14.44 4.49 6.36
C VAL A 14 -14.97 3.12 5.90
N ALA A 15 -15.94 2.54 6.61
CA ALA A 15 -16.57 1.28 6.23
C ALA A 15 -17.34 1.38 4.90
N ILE A 16 -18.13 2.46 4.71
CA ILE A 16 -18.86 2.70 3.46
C ILE A 16 -17.88 2.90 2.30
N LEU A 17 -16.85 3.74 2.47
CA LEU A 17 -15.82 3.97 1.45
C LEU A 17 -15.06 2.68 1.12
N GLY A 18 -14.73 1.87 2.14
CA GLY A 18 -14.10 0.57 1.97
C GLY A 18 -14.97 -0.41 1.18
N ALA A 19 -16.26 -0.47 1.47
CA ALA A 19 -17.21 -1.33 0.75
C ALA A 19 -17.39 -0.90 -0.72
N LEU A 20 -17.50 0.41 -0.98
CA LEU A 20 -17.56 0.95 -2.35
C LEU A 20 -16.26 0.68 -3.12
N GLY A 21 -15.10 0.83 -2.46
CA GLY A 21 -13.80 0.48 -3.01
C GLY A 21 -13.66 -1.00 -3.34
N PHE A 22 -14.14 -1.88 -2.46
CA PHE A 22 -14.16 -3.32 -2.68
C PHE A 22 -15.03 -3.70 -3.89
N LEU A 23 -16.27 -3.21 -3.95
CA LEU A 23 -17.22 -3.52 -5.02
C LEU A 23 -16.72 -3.02 -6.39
N SER A 24 -16.18 -1.81 -6.44
CA SER A 24 -15.61 -1.25 -7.68
C SER A 24 -14.38 -2.04 -8.15
N THR A 25 -13.46 -2.38 -7.23
CA THR A 25 -12.28 -3.18 -7.57
C THR A 25 -12.66 -4.58 -8.04
N LEU A 26 -13.65 -5.21 -7.39
CA LEU A 26 -14.19 -6.51 -7.78
C LEU A 26 -14.80 -6.46 -9.18
N ALA A 27 -15.63 -5.45 -9.46
CA ALA A 27 -16.23 -5.26 -10.77
C ALA A 27 -15.16 -5.11 -11.86
N ILE A 28 -14.12 -4.30 -11.62
CA ILE A 28 -12.99 -4.13 -12.56
C ILE A 28 -12.27 -5.45 -12.77
N LEU A 29 -11.98 -6.20 -11.71
CA LEU A 29 -11.31 -7.50 -11.78
C LEU A 29 -12.11 -8.50 -12.63
N VAL A 30 -13.43 -8.58 -12.43
CA VAL A 30 -14.33 -9.46 -13.18
C VAL A 30 -14.40 -9.06 -14.66
N ILE A 31 -14.47 -7.76 -14.96
CA ILE A 31 -14.46 -7.26 -16.34
C ILE A 31 -13.14 -7.62 -17.02
N PHE A 32 -12.01 -7.39 -16.37
CA PHE A 32 -10.69 -7.72 -16.90
C PHE A 32 -10.53 -9.23 -17.12
N TRP A 33 -11.05 -10.06 -16.22
CA TRP A 33 -11.05 -11.52 -16.37
C TRP A 33 -11.88 -11.94 -17.58
N ARG A 34 -13.10 -11.44 -17.71
CA ARG A 34 -14.01 -11.80 -18.81
C ARG A 34 -13.48 -11.36 -20.18
N HIS A 35 -12.82 -10.20 -20.23
CA HIS A 35 -12.24 -9.63 -21.44
C HIS A 35 -10.73 -9.88 -21.56
N PHE A 36 -10.19 -10.89 -20.88
CA PHE A 36 -8.75 -11.17 -20.85
C PHE A 36 -8.13 -11.37 -22.24
N GLN A 37 -8.90 -11.94 -23.18
CA GLN A 37 -8.47 -12.17 -24.56
C GLN A 37 -8.50 -10.92 -25.44
N THR A 38 -9.03 -9.79 -24.95
CA THR A 38 -9.08 -8.56 -25.75
C THR A 38 -7.70 -7.90 -25.84
N PRO A 39 -7.33 -7.34 -27.00
CA PRO A 39 -6.04 -6.69 -27.19
C PRO A 39 -5.86 -5.47 -26.26
N MET A 40 -6.96 -4.86 -25.81
CA MET A 40 -6.96 -3.77 -24.81
C MET A 40 -6.41 -4.21 -23.45
N VAL A 41 -6.83 -5.35 -22.90
CA VAL A 41 -6.33 -5.84 -21.61
C VAL A 41 -4.86 -6.27 -21.74
N ARG A 42 -4.50 -6.85 -22.88
CA ARG A 42 -3.13 -7.31 -23.16
C ARG A 42 -2.14 -6.15 -23.33
N SER A 43 -2.55 -5.05 -23.97
CA SER A 43 -1.74 -3.83 -24.11
C SER A 43 -1.66 -3.01 -22.81
N ALA A 44 -2.74 -2.99 -22.03
CA ALA A 44 -2.80 -2.31 -20.73
C ALA A 44 -2.02 -3.00 -19.61
N GLY A 45 -1.37 -4.15 -19.85
CA GLY A 45 -0.50 -4.81 -18.85
C GLY A 45 -0.81 -6.27 -18.56
N GLY A 46 -1.91 -6.80 -19.11
CA GLY A 46 -2.27 -8.22 -19.04
C GLY A 46 -2.23 -8.77 -17.61
N PRO A 47 -1.40 -9.79 -17.30
CA PRO A 47 -1.38 -10.42 -15.98
C PRO A 47 -0.94 -9.47 -14.84
N MET A 48 -0.20 -8.39 -15.14
CA MET A 48 0.23 -7.43 -14.12
C MET A 48 -0.91 -6.61 -13.53
N CYS A 49 -1.97 -6.35 -14.30
CA CYS A 49 -3.16 -5.68 -13.78
C CYS A 49 -3.86 -6.55 -12.72
N PHE A 50 -3.92 -7.86 -12.92
CA PHE A 50 -4.45 -8.79 -11.91
C PHE A 50 -3.58 -8.80 -10.65
N LEU A 51 -2.26 -8.76 -10.82
CA LEU A 51 -1.30 -8.67 -9.72
C LEU A 51 -1.44 -7.37 -8.90
N MET A 52 -1.95 -6.29 -9.51
CA MET A 52 -2.21 -5.02 -8.83
C MET A 52 -3.59 -4.99 -8.16
N LEU A 53 -4.62 -5.49 -8.84
CA LEU A 53 -6.01 -5.47 -8.36
C LEU A 53 -6.27 -6.46 -7.22
N THR A 54 -5.62 -7.64 -7.25
CA THR A 54 -5.81 -8.68 -6.23
C THR A 54 -5.39 -8.22 -4.83
N PRO A 55 -4.15 -7.72 -4.59
CA PRO A 55 -3.76 -7.25 -3.26
C PRO A 55 -4.55 -6.02 -2.81
N LEU A 56 -5.02 -5.19 -3.75
CA LEU A 56 -5.90 -4.06 -3.44
C LEU A 56 -7.28 -4.52 -2.94
N LEU A 57 -7.85 -5.53 -3.58
CA LEU A 57 -9.10 -6.16 -3.15
C LEU A 57 -8.94 -6.77 -1.75
N VAL A 58 -7.84 -7.48 -1.51
CA VAL A 58 -7.52 -8.04 -0.19
C VAL A 58 -7.38 -6.92 0.84
N ALA A 59 -6.69 -5.82 0.53
CA ALA A 59 -6.56 -4.68 1.44
C ALA A 59 -7.93 -4.10 1.86
N TYR A 60 -8.91 -4.01 0.95
CA TYR A 60 -10.26 -3.58 1.31
C TYR A 60 -10.97 -4.56 2.26
N THR A 61 -10.75 -5.87 2.13
CA THR A 61 -11.33 -6.86 3.07
C THR A 61 -10.71 -6.81 4.46
N LEU A 62 -9.53 -6.21 4.62
CA LEU A 62 -8.85 -6.06 5.90
C LEU A 62 -9.27 -4.80 6.67
N LEU A 63 -9.91 -3.83 6.02
CA LEU A 63 -10.46 -2.63 6.67
C LEU A 63 -11.41 -2.96 7.85
N PRO A 64 -12.40 -3.86 7.75
CA PRO A 64 -13.26 -4.20 8.88
C PRO A 64 -12.53 -4.92 10.02
N VAL A 65 -11.39 -5.57 9.75
CA VAL A 65 -10.52 -6.19 10.77
C VAL A 65 -9.87 -5.11 11.68
N TYR A 66 -9.84 -3.85 11.21
CA TYR A 66 -9.41 -2.71 12.02
C TYR A 66 -10.46 -2.24 13.05
N VAL A 67 -11.70 -2.72 12.98
CA VAL A 67 -12.79 -2.31 13.87
C VAL A 67 -13.12 -3.43 14.85
N GLY A 68 -13.16 -3.13 16.15
CA GLY A 68 -13.42 -4.12 17.21
C GLY A 68 -12.22 -4.40 18.15
N PRO A 69 -12.39 -5.31 19.13
CA PRO A 69 -11.39 -5.56 20.17
C PRO A 69 -10.14 -6.23 19.59
N PRO A 70 -8.93 -5.73 19.91
CA PRO A 70 -7.70 -6.33 19.40
C PRO A 70 -7.45 -7.68 20.07
N THR A 71 -7.45 -8.72 19.24
CA THR A 71 -7.04 -10.09 19.53
C THR A 71 -5.66 -10.36 18.95
N VAL A 72 -4.97 -11.40 19.41
CA VAL A 72 -3.64 -11.79 18.88
C VAL A 72 -3.67 -11.94 17.35
N SER A 73 -4.74 -12.54 16.81
CA SER A 73 -4.91 -12.75 15.37
C SER A 73 -5.14 -11.45 14.59
N THR A 74 -5.96 -10.53 15.12
CA THR A 74 -6.18 -9.23 14.46
C THR A 74 -4.92 -8.37 14.49
N CYS A 75 -4.10 -8.47 15.52
CA CYS A 75 -2.84 -7.74 15.59
C CYS A 75 -1.78 -8.25 14.63
N LEU A 76 -1.65 -9.56 14.50
CA LEU A 76 -0.79 -10.15 13.47
C LEU A 76 -1.27 -9.72 12.07
N CYS A 77 -2.58 -9.71 11.84
CA CYS A 77 -3.18 -9.34 10.56
C CYS A 77 -2.96 -7.86 10.22
N ARG A 78 -3.13 -6.94 11.20
CA ARG A 78 -2.89 -5.50 11.04
C ARG A 78 -1.42 -5.17 10.77
N GLN A 79 -0.51 -5.80 11.50
CA GLN A 79 0.92 -5.46 11.39
C GLN A 79 1.61 -6.14 10.20
N THR A 80 1.17 -7.34 9.83
CA THR A 80 1.83 -8.15 8.80
C THR A 80 1.09 -8.06 7.48
N PHE A 81 -0.19 -8.42 7.48
CA PHE A 81 -0.91 -8.73 6.25
C PHE A 81 -1.38 -7.46 5.52
N PHE A 82 -1.87 -6.46 6.27
CA PHE A 82 -2.28 -5.17 5.69
C PHE A 82 -1.10 -4.44 5.04
N THR A 83 0.00 -4.28 5.77
CA THR A 83 1.19 -3.60 5.25
C THR A 83 1.81 -4.36 4.09
N PHE A 84 1.82 -5.69 4.13
CA PHE A 84 2.29 -6.52 3.01
C PHE A 84 1.47 -6.29 1.73
N CYS A 85 0.14 -6.38 1.80
CA CYS A 85 -0.73 -6.15 0.64
C CYS A 85 -0.52 -4.75 0.04
N PHE A 86 -0.39 -3.74 0.91
CA PHE A 86 -0.18 -2.37 0.49
C PHE A 86 1.16 -2.18 -0.24
N THR A 87 2.27 -2.70 0.31
CA THR A 87 3.58 -2.65 -0.34
C THR A 87 3.56 -3.31 -1.73
N VAL A 88 2.91 -4.48 -1.85
CA VAL A 88 2.80 -5.17 -3.15
C VAL A 88 2.03 -4.31 -4.15
N CYS A 89 0.92 -3.68 -3.74
CA CYS A 89 0.18 -2.76 -4.60
C CYS A 89 1.07 -1.62 -5.12
N ILE A 90 1.79 -0.95 -4.22
CA ILE A 90 2.64 0.19 -4.59
C ILE A 90 3.79 -0.27 -5.49
N ALA A 91 4.40 -1.42 -5.20
CA ALA A 91 5.45 -1.99 -6.04
C ALA A 91 4.96 -2.18 -7.48
N CYS A 92 3.74 -2.71 -7.65
CA CYS A 92 3.10 -2.87 -8.96
C CYS A 92 2.90 -1.52 -9.67
N ILE A 93 2.35 -0.51 -8.99
CA ILE A 93 2.11 0.81 -9.58
C ILE A 93 3.45 1.49 -9.94
N THR A 94 4.48 1.35 -9.10
CA THR A 94 5.82 1.91 -9.33
C THR A 94 6.48 1.27 -10.55
N VAL A 95 6.40 -0.05 -10.67
CA VAL A 95 6.89 -0.77 -11.86
C VAL A 95 6.14 -0.33 -13.12
N ARG A 96 4.82 -0.20 -13.04
CA ARG A 96 4.00 0.27 -14.17
C ARG A 96 4.43 1.66 -14.62
N SER A 97 4.66 2.56 -13.66
CA SER A 97 5.14 3.92 -13.89
C SER A 97 6.54 3.91 -14.55
N PHE A 98 7.44 3.07 -14.03
CA PHE A 98 8.78 2.88 -14.58
C PHE A 98 8.75 2.33 -16.02
N GLN A 99 7.88 1.36 -16.32
CA GLN A 99 7.73 0.81 -17.67
C GLN A 99 7.32 1.89 -18.66
N ILE A 100 6.35 2.74 -18.31
CA ILE A 100 5.90 3.85 -19.16
C ILE A 100 7.08 4.80 -19.42
N VAL A 101 7.79 5.24 -18.39
CA VAL A 101 8.96 6.11 -18.57
C VAL A 101 10.04 5.43 -19.43
N CYS A 102 10.28 4.14 -19.21
CA CYS A 102 11.24 3.36 -19.98
C CYS A 102 10.88 3.30 -21.46
N VAL A 103 9.64 2.97 -21.80
CA VAL A 103 9.20 2.89 -23.21
C VAL A 103 9.38 4.22 -23.94
N PHE A 104 9.04 5.34 -23.29
CA PHE A 104 9.00 6.64 -23.97
C PHE A 104 10.32 7.42 -23.94
N LYS A 105 11.13 7.28 -22.89
CA LYS A 105 12.40 8.02 -22.74
C LYS A 105 13.64 7.12 -22.75
N LEU A 106 13.59 6.00 -22.05
CA LEU A 106 14.79 5.19 -21.79
C LEU A 106 15.09 4.19 -22.93
N ALA A 107 14.09 3.69 -23.65
CA ALA A 107 14.26 2.81 -24.79
C ALA A 107 15.05 3.48 -25.93
N ARG A 108 14.88 4.81 -26.09
CA ARG A 108 15.64 5.61 -27.06
C ARG A 108 17.09 5.85 -26.62
N ARG A 109 17.34 5.92 -25.31
CA ARG A 109 18.68 6.22 -24.74
C ARG A 109 19.51 4.96 -24.48
N PHE A 110 18.86 3.87 -24.08
CA PHE A 110 19.48 2.60 -23.67
C PHE A 110 18.69 1.38 -24.18
N PRO A 111 18.70 1.12 -25.50
CA PRO A 111 17.91 0.04 -26.11
C PRO A 111 18.31 -1.36 -25.61
N ARG A 112 19.61 -1.60 -25.33
CA ARG A 112 20.10 -2.90 -24.82
C ARG A 112 19.59 -3.21 -23.42
N ALA A 113 19.58 -2.23 -22.51
CA ALA A 113 19.10 -2.41 -21.15
C ALA A 113 17.58 -2.66 -21.12
N TYR A 114 16.82 -1.94 -21.95
CA TYR A 114 15.38 -2.17 -22.11
C TYR A 114 15.08 -3.55 -22.69
N ALA A 115 15.83 -4.00 -23.71
CA ALA A 115 15.66 -5.33 -24.28
C ALA A 115 15.91 -6.44 -23.23
N TYR A 116 16.91 -6.28 -22.37
CA TYR A 116 17.16 -7.19 -21.25
C TYR A 116 16.00 -7.18 -20.25
N TRP A 117 15.53 -5.99 -19.85
CA TRP A 117 14.40 -5.83 -18.92
C TRP A 117 13.13 -6.54 -19.41
N VAL A 118 12.80 -6.39 -20.68
CA VAL A 118 11.65 -7.08 -21.30
C VAL A 118 11.91 -8.59 -21.39
N ARG A 119 13.12 -9.00 -21.78
CA ARG A 119 13.49 -10.42 -21.95
C ARG A 119 13.42 -11.22 -20.66
N TYR A 120 13.82 -10.63 -19.54
CA TYR A 120 13.87 -11.30 -18.23
C TYR A 120 12.63 -11.08 -17.37
N HIS A 121 11.50 -10.65 -17.96
CA HIS A 121 10.30 -10.35 -17.18
C HIS A 121 10.57 -9.37 -16.02
N GLY A 122 11.42 -8.37 -16.25
CA GLY A 122 11.88 -7.38 -15.26
C GLY A 122 10.79 -6.80 -14.35
N PRO A 123 9.57 -6.52 -14.85
CA PRO A 123 8.45 -6.09 -14.01
C PRO A 123 8.11 -7.08 -12.88
N TYR A 124 8.06 -8.38 -13.18
CA TYR A 124 7.74 -9.42 -12.20
C TYR A 124 8.91 -9.64 -11.24
N VAL A 125 10.14 -9.61 -11.75
CA VAL A 125 11.35 -9.72 -10.93
C VAL A 125 11.43 -8.57 -9.92
N PHE A 126 11.11 -7.35 -10.32
CA PHE A 126 11.08 -6.21 -9.41
C PHE A 126 10.03 -6.37 -8.32
N VAL A 127 8.79 -6.76 -8.67
CA VAL A 127 7.73 -6.96 -7.67
C VAL A 127 8.12 -8.08 -6.72
N ALA A 128 8.65 -9.20 -7.23
CA ALA A 128 9.12 -10.31 -6.40
C ALA A 128 10.24 -9.89 -5.44
N PHE A 129 11.21 -9.10 -5.92
CA PHE A 129 12.30 -8.57 -5.10
C PHE A 129 11.79 -7.66 -3.97
N MET A 130 10.92 -6.70 -4.29
CA MET A 130 10.33 -5.80 -3.29
C MET A 130 9.44 -6.56 -2.29
N THR A 131 8.71 -7.57 -2.76
CA THR A 131 7.91 -8.45 -1.90
C THR A 131 8.81 -9.24 -0.94
N ALA A 132 9.92 -9.81 -1.43
CA ALA A 132 10.88 -10.53 -0.60
C ALA A 132 11.52 -9.62 0.46
N LEU A 133 11.91 -8.39 0.08
CA LEU A 133 12.40 -7.39 1.03
C LEU A 133 11.35 -7.06 2.10
N LYS A 134 10.09 -6.88 1.72
CA LYS A 134 9.02 -6.60 2.67
C LYS A 134 8.80 -7.75 3.63
N VAL A 135 8.81 -9.00 3.15
CA VAL A 135 8.73 -10.20 3.99
C VAL A 135 9.88 -10.24 4.98
N GLY A 136 11.11 -9.94 4.55
CA GLY A 136 12.26 -9.86 5.44
C GLY A 136 12.12 -8.79 6.53
N ILE A 137 11.64 -7.61 6.18
CA ILE A 137 11.39 -6.51 7.12
C ILE A 137 10.32 -6.90 8.15
N VAL A 138 9.22 -7.48 7.69
CA VAL A 138 8.11 -7.90 8.56
C VAL A 138 8.55 -9.06 9.47
N ALA A 139 9.24 -10.06 8.93
CA ALA A 139 9.78 -11.18 9.70
C ALA A 139 10.80 -10.70 10.74
N GLY A 140 11.72 -9.81 10.37
CA GLY A 140 12.66 -9.18 11.30
C GLY A 140 11.94 -8.41 12.41
N SER A 141 10.89 -7.67 12.06
CA SER A 141 10.05 -6.96 13.04
C SER A 141 9.32 -7.91 13.99
N LEU A 142 8.85 -9.07 13.52
CA LEU A 142 8.19 -10.09 14.34
C LEU A 142 9.18 -10.84 15.25
N LEU A 143 10.44 -10.98 14.85
CA LEU A 143 11.49 -11.58 15.68
C LEU A 143 11.93 -10.65 16.82
N VAL A 144 12.00 -9.36 16.55
CA VAL A 144 12.39 -8.34 17.55
C VAL A 144 11.24 -7.98 18.48
N THR A 145 9.99 -8.13 18.03
CA THR A 145 8.81 -7.76 18.80
C THR A 145 7.85 -8.93 18.92
N SER A 146 7.71 -9.45 20.13
CA SER A 146 6.73 -10.48 20.45
C SER A 146 5.32 -10.00 20.05
N ALA A 147 4.63 -10.78 19.20
CA ALA A 147 3.26 -10.50 18.72
C ALA A 147 2.18 -10.59 19.82
N SER A 148 2.57 -10.46 21.08
CA SER A 148 1.68 -10.54 22.24
C SER A 148 1.04 -9.16 22.46
N PRO A 149 -0.30 -9.06 22.52
CA PRO A 149 -0.99 -7.80 22.80
C PRO A 149 -0.61 -7.33 24.20
N THR A 150 -0.10 -6.09 24.31
CA THR A 150 0.25 -5.47 25.59
C THR A 150 -0.68 -4.29 25.86
N ALA A 151 -1.40 -4.35 26.99
CA ALA A 151 -2.19 -3.22 27.46
C ALA A 151 -1.26 -2.10 27.95
N HIS A 152 -1.46 -0.89 27.44
CA HIS A 152 -0.76 0.31 27.91
C HIS A 152 -1.79 1.34 28.39
N ALA A 153 -1.48 2.02 29.49
CA ALA A 153 -2.25 3.19 29.91
C ALA A 153 -1.94 4.36 28.98
N ASP A 154 -2.96 5.14 28.61
CA ASP A 154 -2.82 6.33 27.80
C ASP A 154 -1.91 7.37 28.51
N PRO A 155 -0.91 7.95 27.82
CA PRO A 155 -0.07 9.00 28.40
C PRO A 155 -0.85 10.25 28.84
N ASN A 156 -2.00 10.54 28.23
CA ASN A 156 -2.80 11.73 28.52
C ASN A 156 -3.87 11.50 29.60
N ASP A 157 -4.34 10.27 29.77
CA ASP A 157 -5.38 9.94 30.76
C ASP A 157 -5.10 8.58 31.43
N PRO A 158 -4.65 8.54 32.70
CA PRO A 158 -4.35 7.29 33.39
C PRO A 158 -5.60 6.40 33.63
N LYS A 159 -6.81 6.87 33.29
CA LYS A 159 -8.06 6.11 33.34
C LYS A 159 -8.39 5.36 32.05
N THR A 160 -7.74 5.67 30.92
CA THR A 160 -7.95 4.98 29.64
C THR A 160 -6.81 3.97 29.39
N MET A 161 -7.15 2.68 29.38
CA MET A 161 -6.25 1.64 28.87
C MET A 161 -6.43 1.49 27.36
N ILE A 162 -5.37 1.75 26.60
CA ILE A 162 -5.27 1.48 25.17
C ILE A 162 -4.62 0.10 25.00
N LEU A 163 -5.35 -0.82 24.37
CA LEU A 163 -4.82 -2.14 24.07
C LEU A 163 -4.06 -2.07 22.73
N SER A 164 -2.74 -1.90 22.81
CA SER A 164 -1.84 -1.80 21.67
C SER A 164 -1.10 -3.11 21.46
N CYS A 165 -0.81 -3.47 20.21
CA CYS A 165 -0.15 -4.73 19.91
C CYS A 165 1.37 -4.68 19.85
N ASN A 166 1.95 -3.54 20.23
CA ASN A 166 3.39 -3.41 20.31
C ASN A 166 3.79 -2.34 21.35
N PRO A 167 4.62 -2.66 22.37
CA PRO A 167 5.14 -1.66 23.31
C PRO A 167 6.17 -0.70 22.67
N ASN A 168 6.73 -1.05 21.51
CA ASN A 168 7.65 -0.21 20.70
C ASN A 168 7.03 0.16 19.34
N TYR A 169 5.73 0.48 19.35
CA TYR A 169 4.91 0.78 18.16
C TYR A 169 5.57 1.78 17.20
N HIS A 170 6.19 2.84 17.72
CA HIS A 170 6.82 3.88 16.91
C HIS A 170 7.99 3.37 16.05
N LYS A 171 8.94 2.64 16.63
CA LYS A 171 10.12 2.12 15.91
C LYS A 171 9.75 1.00 14.94
N GLY A 172 8.85 0.10 15.35
CA GLY A 172 8.39 -1.01 14.52
C GLY A 172 7.64 -0.52 13.27
N ILE A 173 6.79 0.49 13.41
CA ILE A 173 6.06 1.07 12.27
C ILE A 173 6.97 1.90 11.39
N LEU A 174 7.84 2.73 11.94
CA LEU A 174 8.79 3.51 11.13
C LEU A 174 9.64 2.57 10.26
N PHE A 175 10.12 1.47 10.84
CA PHE A 175 10.91 0.46 10.12
C PHE A 175 10.09 -0.25 9.03
N ASN A 176 8.84 -0.64 9.33
CA ASN A 176 7.96 -1.26 8.34
C ASN A 176 7.59 -0.31 7.19
N THR A 177 7.29 0.96 7.49
CA THR A 177 6.85 1.97 6.51
C THR A 177 8.01 2.56 5.70
N CYS A 178 9.26 2.38 6.14
CA CYS A 178 10.44 2.91 5.44
C CYS A 178 10.54 2.42 3.98
N LEU A 179 10.28 1.13 3.73
CA LEU A 179 10.28 0.59 2.37
C LEU A 179 9.17 1.20 1.50
N ASP A 180 7.98 1.39 2.07
CA ASP A 180 6.84 2.00 1.36
C ASP A 180 7.11 3.47 1.04
N LEU A 181 7.72 4.21 1.97
CA LEU A 181 8.14 5.59 1.76
C LEU A 181 9.17 5.68 0.62
N LEU A 182 10.18 4.80 0.61
CA LEU A 182 11.16 4.74 -0.47
C LEU A 182 10.47 4.45 -1.82
N LEU A 183 9.55 3.49 -1.84
CA LEU A 183 8.77 3.14 -3.03
C LEU A 183 7.91 4.30 -3.53
N SER A 184 7.34 5.09 -2.61
CA SER A 184 6.54 6.28 -2.91
C SER A 184 7.38 7.38 -3.56
N VAL A 185 8.59 7.65 -3.06
CA VAL A 185 9.53 8.65 -3.62
C VAL A 185 9.97 8.24 -5.02
N VAL A 186 10.35 6.96 -5.18
CA VAL A 186 10.79 6.40 -6.47
C VAL A 186 9.63 6.42 -7.47
N GLY A 187 8.44 5.99 -7.04
CA GLY A 187 7.21 6.00 -7.83
C GLY A 187 6.84 7.41 -8.30
N PHE A 188 6.87 8.39 -7.39
CA PHE A 188 6.63 9.79 -7.70
C PHE A 188 7.66 10.34 -8.69
N SER A 189 8.95 10.01 -8.53
CA SER A 189 10.01 10.46 -9.43
C SER A 189 9.80 9.97 -10.86
N PHE A 190 9.40 8.70 -11.03
CA PHE A 190 9.05 8.15 -12.34
C PHE A 190 7.79 8.78 -12.91
N ALA A 191 6.73 8.89 -12.11
CA ALA A 191 5.49 9.55 -12.51
C ALA A 191 5.72 11.00 -12.98
N TYR A 192 6.50 11.77 -12.23
CA TYR A 192 6.85 13.14 -12.59
C TYR A 192 7.62 13.22 -13.92
N THR A 193 8.60 12.32 -14.11
CA THR A 193 9.33 12.18 -15.37
C THR A 193 8.38 11.85 -16.54
N GLY A 194 7.28 11.16 -16.25
CA GLY A 194 6.23 10.83 -17.19
C GLY A 194 5.36 12.00 -17.67
N LYS A 195 5.38 13.16 -17.01
CA LYS A 195 4.59 14.34 -17.44
C LYS A 195 4.98 14.89 -18.82
N GLY A 196 6.20 14.61 -19.28
CA GLY A 196 6.68 15.01 -20.60
C GLY A 196 6.27 14.08 -21.75
N LEU A 197 5.37 13.12 -21.53
CA LEU A 197 4.86 12.24 -22.59
C LEU A 197 3.82 12.95 -23.46
N PRO A 198 3.69 12.56 -24.75
CA PRO A 198 2.71 13.16 -25.65
C PRO A 198 1.29 13.08 -25.08
N THR A 199 0.53 14.17 -25.23
CA THR A 199 -0.78 14.46 -24.63
C THR A 199 -1.88 13.43 -24.91
N ASN A 200 -1.65 12.49 -25.83
CA ASN A 200 -2.58 11.44 -26.23
C ASN A 200 -2.65 10.22 -25.28
N TYR A 201 -1.83 10.14 -24.23
CA TYR A 201 -1.87 9.03 -23.26
C TYR A 201 -2.41 9.47 -21.89
N ASN A 202 -3.73 9.36 -21.72
CA ASN A 202 -4.41 9.70 -20.45
C ASN A 202 -3.98 8.79 -19.29
N GLU A 203 -3.51 7.57 -19.55
CA GLU A 203 -3.03 6.61 -18.54
C GLU A 203 -1.89 7.19 -17.67
N ALA A 204 -0.91 7.87 -18.29
CA ALA A 204 0.23 8.43 -17.57
C ALA A 204 -0.18 9.56 -16.61
N LYS A 205 -1.22 10.33 -16.96
CA LYS A 205 -1.77 11.40 -16.10
C LYS A 205 -2.44 10.81 -14.87
N PHE A 206 -3.27 9.78 -15.03
CA PHE A 206 -3.93 9.11 -13.91
C PHE A 206 -2.92 8.47 -12.96
N ILE A 207 -1.92 7.76 -13.50
CA ILE A 207 -0.86 7.15 -12.68
C ILE A 207 -0.10 8.23 -11.89
N THR A 208 0.20 9.37 -12.51
CA THR A 208 0.88 10.47 -11.84
C THR A 208 0.05 11.08 -10.72
N PHE A 209 -1.25 11.24 -10.95
CA PHE A 209 -2.17 11.72 -9.93
C PHE A 209 -2.25 10.74 -8.74
N CYS A 210 -2.42 9.44 -9.01
CA CYS A 210 -2.44 8.40 -7.98
C CYS A 210 -1.14 8.36 -7.16
N MET A 211 0.02 8.40 -7.82
CA MET A 211 1.32 8.39 -7.14
C MET A 211 1.57 9.65 -6.32
N THR A 212 1.11 10.82 -6.79
CA THR A 212 1.23 12.07 -6.03
C THR A 212 0.38 12.01 -4.78
N PHE A 213 -0.89 11.58 -4.89
CA PHE A 213 -1.78 11.41 -3.75
C PHE A 213 -1.19 10.43 -2.72
N TYR A 214 -0.66 9.31 -3.20
CA TYR A 214 -0.03 8.31 -2.37
C TYR A 214 1.23 8.83 -1.64
N PHE A 215 2.09 9.55 -2.37
CA PHE A 215 3.28 10.18 -1.79
C PHE A 215 2.92 11.20 -0.71
N THR A 216 1.95 12.08 -0.97
CA THR A 216 1.47 13.05 0.03
C THR A 216 0.85 12.36 1.24
N SER A 217 0.05 11.31 1.03
CA SER A 217 -0.56 10.55 2.13
C SER A 217 0.51 9.85 2.98
N SER A 218 1.55 9.29 2.37
CA SER A 218 2.65 8.61 3.07
C SER A 218 3.46 9.59 3.93
N ILE A 219 3.77 10.78 3.41
CA ILE A 219 4.47 11.81 4.19
C ILE A 219 3.60 12.32 5.35
N SER A 220 2.32 12.58 5.10
CA SER A 220 1.39 13.01 6.15
C SER A 220 1.29 11.97 7.25
N LEU A 221 1.19 10.68 6.89
CA LEU A 221 1.16 9.59 7.86
C LEU A 221 2.46 9.49 8.64
N CYS A 222 3.62 9.53 7.98
CA CYS A 222 4.91 9.52 8.66
C CYS A 222 5.03 10.68 9.64
N THR A 223 4.73 11.91 9.21
CA THR A 223 4.78 13.12 10.05
C THR A 223 3.84 13.02 11.23
N PHE A 224 2.61 12.55 11.02
CA PHE A 224 1.64 12.35 12.08
C PHE A 224 2.17 11.33 13.11
N MET A 225 2.74 10.22 12.65
CA MET A 225 3.29 9.19 13.53
C MET A 225 4.50 9.67 14.34
N THR A 226 5.37 10.52 13.76
CA THR A 226 6.50 11.12 14.51
C THR A 226 6.08 12.20 15.49
N VAL A 227 5.02 12.96 15.18
CA VAL A 227 4.56 14.08 16.04
C VAL A 227 3.72 13.56 17.22
N TYR A 228 2.89 12.53 17.01
CA TYR A 228 1.92 12.07 18.00
C TYR A 228 2.32 10.78 18.73
N GLU A 229 3.58 10.34 18.61
CA GLU A 229 4.10 9.10 19.21
C GLU A 229 3.21 7.85 18.95
N GLY A 230 2.40 7.88 17.89
CA GLY A 230 1.47 6.80 17.56
C GLY A 230 0.17 6.73 18.39
N VAL A 231 -0.17 7.74 19.20
CA VAL A 231 -1.46 7.81 19.91
C VAL A 231 -2.55 8.29 18.94
N LEU A 232 -3.03 7.38 18.09
CA LEU A 232 -4.11 7.66 17.12
C LEU A 232 -5.49 7.78 17.81
N VAL A 233 -5.62 7.30 19.05
CA VAL A 233 -6.91 7.09 19.72
C VAL A 233 -7.49 8.36 20.33
N THR A 234 -6.67 9.34 20.72
CA THR A 234 -7.13 10.53 21.47
C THR A 234 -7.64 11.69 20.61
N ILE A 235 -7.53 11.62 19.27
CA ILE A 235 -7.91 12.71 18.35
C ILE A 235 -9.20 12.39 17.58
N VAL A 236 -9.66 11.13 17.62
CA VAL A 236 -10.89 10.66 16.94
C VAL A 236 -11.99 10.30 17.98
N ASP A 237 -11.83 10.83 19.19
CA ASP A 237 -12.86 11.03 20.22
C ASP A 237 -13.03 12.54 20.42
#